data_AF-A0A8S2UEH6-F1
#
_entry.id   AF-A0A8S2UEH6-F1
#
_cell.length_a   1.000
_cell.length_b   1.000
_cell.length_c   1.000
_cell.angle_alpha   90.00
_cell.angle_beta   90.00
_cell.angle_gamma   90.00
#
_symmetry.space_group_name_H-M   'P 1'
#
loop_
_entity.id
_entity.type
_entity.pdbx_description
1 polymer ?
#
loop_
_entity_poly.entity_id
_entity_poly.type
_entity_poly.pdbx_seq_one_letter_code
_entity_poly.pdbx_strand_id
1 'polypeptide(L)' 'TKSSNGTFVNNQRLGKCNEESPPFEICSDDIIQFGVDVTENNRKTIHNCIIMEVKLFHSDGNECVSRK' A
#
# COMPACT_ATOMS: atom_id res chain seq x y z
N THR A 1 8.67 3.62 4.80
CA THR A 1 7.50 3.66 5.69
C THR A 1 7.76 3.13 7.09
N LYS A 2 8.82 2.33 7.37
CA LYS A 2 9.06 1.70 8.69
C LYS A 2 7.88 0.87 9.20
N SER A 3 7.06 0.33 8.30
CA SER A 3 5.88 -0.43 8.68
C SER A 3 6.24 -1.82 9.21
N SER A 4 5.55 -2.26 10.27
CA SER A 4 5.70 -3.62 10.82
C SER A 4 5.17 -4.65 9.81
N ASN A 5 3.93 -4.48 9.36
CA ASN A 5 3.25 -5.47 8.51
C ASN A 5 3.41 -5.20 7.01
N GLY A 6 4.22 -4.21 6.63
CA GLY A 6 4.51 -3.89 5.24
C GLY A 6 3.59 -2.84 4.61
N THR A 7 4.12 -2.26 3.54
CA THR A 7 3.40 -1.40 2.60
C THR A 7 3.65 -1.99 1.22
N PHE A 8 2.59 -2.10 0.41
CA PHE A 8 2.66 -2.74 -0.89
C PHE A 8 2.04 -1.84 -1.96
N VAL A 9 2.62 -1.85 -3.14
CA VAL A 9 2.07 -1.24 -4.35
C VAL A 9 2.03 -2.33 -5.42
N ASN A 10 0.86 -2.59 -5.99
CA ASN A 10 0.64 -3.66 -6.98
C ASN A 10 1.24 -5.00 -6.53
N ASN A 11 0.93 -5.39 -5.30
CA ASN A 11 1.40 -6.61 -4.62
C ASN A 11 2.93 -6.66 -4.37
N GLN A 12 3.69 -5.61 -4.68
CA GLN A 12 5.11 -5.51 -4.38
C GLN A 12 5.34 -4.83 -3.03
N ARG A 13 6.02 -5.51 -2.10
CA ARG A 13 6.40 -4.93 -0.80
C ARG A 13 7.53 -3.91 -0.98
N LEU A 14 7.35 -2.70 -0.44
CA LEU A 14 8.30 -1.59 -0.65
C LEU A 14 9.55 -1.65 0.24
N GLY A 15 9.49 -2.35 1.37
CA GLY A 15 10.59 -2.41 2.34
C GLY A 15 10.51 -3.61 3.28
N LYS A 16 11.58 -3.82 4.04
CA LYS A 16 11.63 -4.83 5.11
C LYS A 16 10.81 -4.41 6.33
N CYS A 17 10.55 -5.36 7.23
CA CYS A 17 9.80 -5.08 8.45
C CYS A 17 10.52 -4.06 9.31
N ASN A 18 9.80 -3.02 9.77
CA ASN A 18 10.33 -1.94 10.61
C ASN A 18 11.50 -1.15 9.99
N GLU A 19 11.71 -1.26 8.67
CA GLU A 19 12.74 -0.54 7.94
C GLU A 19 12.11 0.51 7.01
N GLU A 20 12.80 1.63 6.81
CA GLU A 20 12.36 2.64 5.85
C GLU A 20 12.57 2.12 4.43
N SER A 21 11.56 2.25 3.58
CA SER A 21 11.67 1.92 2.16
C SER A 21 12.34 3.08 1.44
N PRO A 22 13.03 2.86 0.32
CA PRO A 22 13.33 3.95 -0.59
C PRO A 22 12.02 4.60 -1.08
N PRO A 23 12.07 5.85 -1.57
CA PRO A 23 10.95 6.45 -2.29
C PRO A 23 10.53 5.53 -3.44
N PHE A 24 9.22 5.37 -3.61
CA PHE A 24 8.64 4.60 -4.70
C PHE A 24 7.59 5.47 -5.38
N GLU A 25 7.74 5.65 -6.69
CA GLU A 25 6.79 6.41 -7.50
C GLU A 25 5.51 5.59 -7.71
N ILE A 26 4.37 6.23 -7.46
CA ILE A 26 3.04 5.65 -7.66
C ILE A 26 2.33 6.36 -8.82
N CYS A 27 1.49 5.63 -9.51
CA CYS A 27 0.66 6.13 -10.61
C CYS A 27 -0.83 6.10 -10.21
N SER A 28 -1.66 6.87 -10.92
CA SER A 28 -3.11 6.63 -10.84
C SER A 28 -3.40 5.18 -11.24
N ASP A 29 -4.43 4.60 -10.63
CA ASP A 29 -4.86 3.20 -10.76
C ASP A 29 -3.96 2.17 -10.07
N ASP A 30 -2.88 2.59 -9.39
CA ASP A 30 -2.10 1.68 -8.56
C ASP A 30 -2.94 1.15 -7.39
N ILE A 31 -2.80 -0.15 -7.09
CA ILE A 31 -3.37 -0.77 -5.90
C ILE A 31 -2.37 -0.67 -4.75
N ILE A 32 -2.72 0.08 -3.71
CA ILE A 32 -1.91 0.24 -2.51
C ILE A 32 -2.51 -0.59 -1.38
N GLN A 33 -1.66 -1.36 -0.71
CA GLN A 33 -2.02 -2.14 0.47
C GLN A 33 -1.17 -1.74 1.68
N PHE A 34 -1.82 -1.50 2.80
CA PHE A 34 -1.19 -1.23 4.10
C PHE A 34 -1.44 -2.40 5.06
N GLY A 35 -0.36 -3.08 5.44
CA GLY A 35 -0.40 -4.29 6.26
C GLY A 35 -0.79 -5.55 5.48
N VAL A 36 -0.99 -6.63 6.23
CA VAL A 36 -1.53 -7.91 5.74
C VAL A 36 -2.60 -8.36 6.72
N ASP A 37 -3.51 -9.23 6.28
CA ASP A 37 -4.51 -9.81 7.18
C ASP A 37 -3.79 -10.64 8.26
N VAL A 38 -4.15 -10.40 9.53
CA VAL A 38 -3.57 -11.10 10.68
C VAL A 38 -4.68 -11.88 11.38
N THR A 39 -4.50 -13.19 11.49
CA THR A 39 -5.41 -14.05 12.26
C THR A 39 -4.88 -14.21 13.68
N GLU A 40 -5.70 -13.87 14.68
CA GLU A 40 -5.40 -14.13 16.08
C GLU A 40 -5.88 -15.54 16.46
N ASN A 41 -4.94 -16.48 16.64
CA ASN A 41 -5.21 -17.91 16.88
C ASN A 41 -6.17 -18.16 18.06
N ASN A 42 -6.16 -17.29 19.06
CA ASN A 42 -6.86 -17.52 20.32
C ASN A 42 -8.35 -17.14 20.24
N ARG A 43 -8.74 -16.30 19.28
CA ARG A 43 -10.07 -15.68 19.24
C ARG A 43 -10.80 -15.87 17.91
N LYS A 44 -10.23 -16.65 16.97
CA LYS A 44 -10.74 -16.79 15.60
C LYS A 44 -11.10 -15.42 14.97
N THR A 45 -10.34 -14.40 15.32
CA THR A 45 -10.56 -13.03 14.86
C THR A 45 -9.55 -12.72 13.77
N ILE A 46 -10.01 -12.11 12.68
CA ILE A 46 -9.16 -11.66 11.57
C ILE A 46 -9.11 -10.14 11.62
N HIS A 47 -7.91 -9.59 11.68
CA HIS A 47 -7.64 -8.18 11.54
C HIS A 47 -7.24 -7.92 10.09
N ASN A 48 -8.16 -7.34 9.32
CA ASN A 48 -7.94 -7.11 7.90
C ASN A 48 -6.95 -5.96 7.65
N CYS A 49 -6.20 -6.05 6.56
CA CYS A 49 -5.43 -4.95 6.02
C CYS A 49 -6.31 -3.93 5.29
N ILE A 50 -5.69 -2.81 4.91
CA ILE A 50 -6.33 -1.81 4.04
C ILE A 50 -5.81 -2.02 2.63
N ILE A 51 -6.73 -2.11 1.66
CA ILE A 51 -6.44 -2.19 0.23
C ILE A 51 -7.23 -1.08 -0.45
N MET A 52 -6.57 -0.29 -1.30
CA MET A 52 -7.19 0.82 -2.01
C MET A 52 -6.61 0.96 -3.42
N GLU A 53 -7.45 1.36 -4.36
CA GLU A 53 -7.01 1.94 -5.63
C GLU A 53 -6.85 3.45 -5.42
N VAL A 54 -5.76 4.04 -5.94
CA VAL A 54 -5.49 5.47 -5.81
C VAL A 54 -5.69 6.22 -7.11
N LYS A 55 -6.27 7.42 -7.00
CA LYS A 55 -6.40 8.39 -8.08
C LYS A 55 -5.58 9.62 -7.73
N LEU A 56 -4.62 9.97 -8.57
CA LEU A 56 -3.70 11.07 -8.34
C LEU A 56 -4.05 12.21 -9.29
N PHE A 57 -4.08 13.43 -8.77
CA PHE A 57 -4.37 14.63 -9.55
C PHE A 57 -3.27 15.66 -9.33
N HIS A 58 -2.84 16.30 -10.41
CA HIS A 58 -1.97 17.46 -10.37
C HIS A 58 -2.70 18.67 -9.79
N SER A 59 -1.96 19.72 -9.45
CA SER A 59 -2.52 20.95 -8.87
C SER A 59 -3.48 21.69 -9.81
N ASP A 60 -3.42 21.41 -11.11
CA ASP A 60 -4.32 21.95 -12.13
C ASP A 60 -5.63 21.13 -12.26
N GLY A 61 -5.78 20.05 -11.51
CA GLY A 61 -6.95 19.16 -11.52
C GLY A 61 -6.90 18.05 -12.56
N ASN A 62 -5.85 17.97 -13.39
CA ASN A 62 -5.68 16.88 -14.34
C ASN A 62 -5.21 15.60 -13.62
N GLU A 63 -5.76 14.45 -14.01
CA GLU A 63 -5.34 13.15 -13.47
C GLU A 63 -3.91 12.83 -13.91
N CYS A 64 -3.07 12.37 -12.97
CA CYS A 64 -1.72 11.91 -13.26
C CYS A 64 -1.76 10.65 -14.13
N VAL A 65 -0.72 10.44 -14.94
CA VAL A 65 -0.63 9.31 -15.89
C VAL A 65 -0.75 7.97 -15.16
N SER A 66 -1.58 7.06 -15.70
CA SER A 66 -1.67 5.67 -15.25
C SER A 66 -0.50 4.83 -15.79
N ARG A 67 -0.11 3.78 -15.05
CA ARG A 67 1.00 2.91 -15.45
C ARG A 67 0.62 2.22 -16.78
N LYS A 68 1.48 2.31 -17.80
CA LYS A 68 1.31 1.63 -19.09
C LYS A 68 1.46 0.11 -18.97
#